data_AF-A0A4Q2E1G0-F1
#
_entry.id   AF-A0A4Q2E1G0-F1
#
_cell.length_a   1.000
_cell.length_b   1.000
_cell.length_c   1.000
_cell.angle_alpha   90.00
_cell.angle_beta   90.00
_cell.angle_gamma   90.00
#
_symmetry.space_group_name_H-M   'P 1'
#
loop_
_entity.id
_entity.type
_entity.pdbx_description
1 polymer ?
#
loop_
_entity_poly.entity_id
_entity_poly.type
_entity_poly.pdbx_seq_one_letter_code
_entity_poly.pdbx_strand_id
1 'polypeptide(L)'
;MSAPSVYDPNSPGEQPIPLPNAPIRRISERLSVQPPLSRRGHGPGLLIFLPRLSGEVPASNRQKPLDPEPVQKWAEEGFAVAFVEGAQDLGTPDLLAEAAGALIDLGDLLDTKDKFGVVVYEEAVIQSVYQAVSNDSRFNCIIAYSAGLTSVESASNIPLLLHTPESGLKSTSPSATHHSYPVASPSFVLPSSGDYEPGSAALAQSRSLVFLRNHLGGPHFDLEAIWNEHCYFEFEDRSVAKTMATMVEEPYVNHIPTVSAIQVAPAPGLQGH
;
A
#
# COMPACT_ATOMS: atom_id res chain seq x y z
N MET A 1 27.86 25.80 21.54
CA MET A 1 28.91 24.77 21.73
C MET A 1 29.51 24.52 20.35
N SER A 2 30.84 24.53 20.22
CA SER A 2 31.51 24.27 18.95
C SER A 2 31.20 22.84 18.49
N ALA A 3 30.80 22.65 17.23
CA ALA A 3 30.56 21.32 16.69
C ALA A 3 31.84 20.48 16.79
N PRO A 4 31.76 19.20 17.23
CA PRO A 4 32.93 18.33 17.33
C PRO A 4 33.61 18.17 15.97
N SER A 5 34.94 18.27 15.93
CA SER A 5 35.74 18.20 14.71
C SER A 5 35.91 16.77 14.17
N VAL A 6 35.46 15.76 14.92
CA VAL A 6 35.55 14.34 14.60
C VAL A 6 34.26 13.66 15.04
N TYR A 7 33.64 12.90 14.14
CA TYR A 7 32.46 12.08 14.44
C TYR A 7 32.84 10.92 15.37
N ASP A 8 32.09 10.76 16.46
CA ASP A 8 32.26 9.65 17.41
C ASP A 8 30.96 8.82 17.49
N PRO A 9 30.93 7.61 16.90
CA PRO A 9 29.75 6.75 16.90
C PRO A 9 29.37 6.22 18.29
N ASN A 10 30.26 6.30 19.28
CA ASN A 10 29.97 5.87 20.65
C ASN A 10 29.50 7.01 21.55
N SER A 11 29.33 8.21 21.01
CA SER A 11 28.89 9.35 21.80
C SER A 11 27.45 9.15 22.32
N PRO A 12 27.07 9.75 23.47
CA PRO A 12 25.70 9.65 23.99
C PRO A 12 24.62 10.15 23.01
N GLY A 13 24.98 11.04 22.07
CA GLY A 13 24.09 11.57 21.04
C GLY A 13 23.93 10.68 19.80
N GLU A 14 24.78 9.65 19.64
CA GLU A 14 24.79 8.72 18.50
C GLU A 14 24.25 7.32 18.85
N GLN A 15 23.51 7.20 19.95
CA GLN A 15 22.84 5.95 20.26
C GLN A 15 21.70 5.68 19.28
N PRO A 16 21.55 4.45 18.75
CA PRO A 16 20.47 4.11 17.83
C PRO A 16 19.11 4.43 18.44
N ILE A 17 18.33 5.25 17.73
CA ILE A 17 16.95 5.53 18.12
C ILE A 17 16.08 4.43 17.54
N PRO A 18 15.27 3.75 18.38
CA PRO A 18 14.44 2.65 17.92
C PRO A 18 13.38 3.17 16.95
N LEU A 19 13.28 2.51 15.80
CA LEU A 19 12.20 2.73 14.85
C LEU A 19 10.87 2.21 15.43
N PRO A 20 9.72 2.69 14.92
CA PRO A 20 8.43 2.14 15.30
C PRO A 20 8.43 0.63 15.05
N ASN A 21 8.19 -0.14 16.12
CA ASN A 21 8.12 -1.58 16.05
C ASN A 21 6.81 -2.02 16.71
N ALA A 22 5.94 -2.60 15.90
CA ALA A 22 4.67 -3.15 16.36
C ALA A 22 4.54 -4.58 15.82
N PRO A 23 4.50 -5.61 16.68
CA PRO A 23 4.40 -6.98 16.24
C PRO A 23 3.03 -7.27 15.63
N ILE A 24 3.02 -8.12 14.60
CA ILE A 24 1.78 -8.68 14.01
C ILE A 24 1.00 -9.42 15.10
N ARG A 25 -0.31 -9.15 15.17
CA ARG A 25 -1.26 -9.81 16.06
C ARG A 25 -2.08 -10.80 15.26
N ARG A 26 -1.93 -12.09 15.56
CA ARG A 26 -2.74 -13.14 14.94
C ARG A 26 -4.14 -13.16 15.55
N ILE A 27 -5.17 -13.04 14.72
CA ILE A 27 -6.58 -13.04 15.15
C ILE A 27 -7.17 -14.44 14.99
N SER A 28 -6.91 -15.07 13.84
CA SER A 28 -7.34 -16.44 13.55
C SER A 28 -6.33 -17.17 12.67
N GLU A 29 -6.70 -18.34 12.12
CA GLU A 29 -5.81 -19.08 11.22
C GLU A 29 -5.46 -18.30 9.96
N ARG A 30 -6.37 -17.43 9.51
CA ARG A 30 -6.32 -16.75 8.21
C ARG A 30 -6.26 -15.23 8.30
N LEU A 31 -6.59 -14.65 9.45
CA LEU A 31 -6.59 -13.21 9.68
C LEU A 31 -5.52 -12.81 10.69
N SER A 32 -4.75 -11.79 10.34
CA SER A 32 -3.81 -11.13 11.24
C SER A 32 -3.89 -9.61 11.07
N VAL A 33 -3.39 -8.88 12.06
CA VAL A 33 -3.38 -7.42 12.07
C VAL A 33 -1.98 -6.91 12.36
N GLN A 34 -1.49 -6.03 11.50
CA GLN A 34 -0.27 -5.26 11.66
C GLN A 34 -0.64 -3.83 12.06
N PRO A 35 -0.28 -3.38 13.28
CA PRO A 35 -0.44 -1.97 13.65
C PRO A 35 0.46 -1.05 12.80
N PRO A 36 0.16 0.26 12.72
CA PRO A 36 0.95 1.20 11.93
C PRO A 36 2.43 1.20 12.35
N LEU A 37 3.32 1.24 11.35
CA LEU A 37 4.77 1.33 11.51
C LEU A 37 5.33 2.72 11.20
N SER A 38 4.45 3.68 10.89
CA SER A 38 4.87 5.09 10.80
C SER A 38 5.13 5.68 12.19
N ARG A 39 5.97 6.72 12.27
CA ARG A 39 6.25 7.47 13.52
C ARG A 39 5.01 8.09 14.16
N ARG A 40 3.91 8.23 13.41
CA ARG A 40 2.61 8.69 13.93
C ARG A 40 2.00 7.67 14.90
N GLY A 41 2.30 6.38 14.75
CA GLY A 41 1.84 5.30 15.64
C GLY A 41 0.35 4.98 15.57
N HIS A 42 -0.43 5.74 14.80
CA HIS A 42 -1.85 5.52 14.58
C HIS A 42 -2.27 5.88 13.15
N GLY A 43 -3.35 5.30 12.65
CA GLY A 43 -3.79 5.52 11.28
C GLY A 43 -5.15 4.92 10.93
N PRO A 44 -5.64 5.15 9.70
CA PRO A 44 -6.89 4.57 9.23
C PRO A 44 -6.73 3.07 9.02
N GLY A 45 -7.86 2.36 9.13
CA GLY A 45 -7.92 0.91 8.94
C GLY A 45 -7.94 0.52 7.47
N LEU A 46 -7.17 -0.50 7.14
CA LEU A 46 -7.07 -1.08 5.80
C LEU A 46 -7.17 -2.60 5.91
N LEU A 47 -8.02 -3.21 5.10
CA LEU A 47 -8.07 -4.66 4.92
C LEU A 47 -7.41 -5.05 3.61
N ILE A 48 -6.54 -6.06 3.64
CA ILE A 48 -5.83 -6.57 2.46
C ILE A 48 -6.11 -8.05 2.24
N PHE A 49 -6.48 -8.41 1.02
CA PHE A 49 -6.57 -9.80 0.57
C PHE A 49 -5.34 -10.15 -0.28
N LEU A 50 -4.52 -11.06 0.22
CA LEU A 50 -3.28 -11.52 -0.41
C LEU A 50 -3.47 -12.89 -1.04
N PRO A 51 -2.88 -13.14 -2.23
CA PRO A 51 -2.85 -14.48 -2.78
C PRO A 51 -2.04 -15.39 -1.85
N ARG A 52 -2.45 -16.65 -1.73
CA ARG A 52 -1.60 -17.65 -1.07
C ARG A 52 -0.38 -17.90 -1.95
N LEU A 53 0.76 -17.36 -1.54
CA LEU A 53 2.04 -17.66 -2.16
C LEU A 53 2.37 -19.12 -1.87
N SER A 54 1.94 -19.99 -2.79
CA SER A 54 2.20 -21.42 -2.71
C SER A 54 3.65 -21.64 -3.11
N GLY A 55 4.50 -21.80 -2.10
CA GLY A 55 5.92 -22.13 -2.27
C GLY A 55 6.81 -20.99 -1.79
N GLU A 56 7.43 -21.23 -0.64
CA GLU A 56 8.82 -20.80 -0.44
C GLU A 56 9.62 -21.32 -1.64
N VAL A 57 9.76 -20.49 -2.69
CA VAL A 57 10.89 -20.68 -3.58
C VAL A 57 12.10 -20.48 -2.68
N PRO A 58 13.00 -21.48 -2.54
CA PRO A 58 14.14 -21.34 -1.66
C PRO A 58 14.85 -20.04 -2.03
N ALA A 59 15.10 -19.19 -1.03
CA ALA A 59 15.73 -17.87 -1.15
C ALA A 59 17.17 -17.91 -1.73
N SER A 60 17.58 -19.03 -2.33
CA SER A 60 18.97 -19.31 -2.70
C SER A 60 19.39 -18.75 -4.05
N ASN A 61 18.51 -18.11 -4.86
CA ASN A 61 18.93 -17.58 -6.17
C ASN A 61 18.17 -16.34 -6.70
N ARG A 62 17.25 -15.74 -5.94
CA ARG A 62 16.69 -14.41 -6.28
C ARG A 62 17.23 -13.40 -5.29
N GLN A 63 17.84 -12.31 -5.77
CA GLN A 63 18.05 -11.14 -4.91
C GLN A 63 16.68 -10.72 -4.39
N LYS A 64 16.49 -10.77 -3.06
CA LYS A 64 15.28 -10.24 -2.41
C LYS A 64 15.11 -8.80 -2.91
N PRO A 65 13.96 -8.43 -3.50
CA PRO A 65 13.71 -7.04 -3.84
C PRO A 65 13.87 -6.16 -2.60
N LEU A 66 14.39 -4.95 -2.78
CA LEU A 66 14.51 -3.99 -1.68
C LEU A 66 13.14 -3.51 -1.19
N ASP A 67 12.11 -3.60 -2.04
CA ASP A 67 10.77 -3.17 -1.69
C ASP A 67 10.08 -4.16 -0.74
N PRO A 68 9.41 -3.65 0.31
CA PRO A 68 8.72 -4.49 1.28
C PRO A 68 7.45 -5.13 0.69
N GLU A 69 7.06 -6.26 1.26
CA GLU A 69 5.79 -6.92 0.97
C GLU A 69 4.59 -6.02 1.35
N PRO A 70 3.40 -6.22 0.75
CA PRO A 70 2.28 -5.29 0.89
C PRO A 70 1.91 -4.92 2.33
N VAL A 71 1.90 -5.89 3.26
CA VAL A 71 1.51 -5.63 4.67
C VAL A 71 2.45 -4.62 5.31
N GLN A 72 3.76 -4.83 5.21
CA GLN A 72 4.77 -3.93 5.75
C GLN A 72 4.71 -2.57 5.05
N LYS A 73 4.64 -2.57 3.71
CA LYS A 73 4.54 -1.35 2.90
C LYS A 73 3.38 -0.46 3.34
N TRP A 74 2.18 -1.01 3.51
CA TRP A 74 1.01 -0.24 3.94
C TRP A 74 1.10 0.20 5.40
N ALA A 75 1.72 -0.59 6.28
CA ALA A 75 1.91 -0.20 7.67
C ALA A 75 2.93 0.95 7.83
N GLU A 76 4.00 0.95 7.04
CA GLU A 76 5.01 2.02 6.98
C GLU A 76 4.42 3.32 6.41
N GLU A 77 3.49 3.22 5.45
CA GLU A 77 2.65 4.35 4.98
C GLU A 77 1.65 4.85 6.03
N GLY A 78 1.61 4.21 7.21
CA GLY A 78 0.85 4.65 8.38
C GLY A 78 -0.56 4.10 8.50
N PHE A 79 -0.90 3.02 7.80
CA PHE A 79 -2.18 2.34 7.96
C PHE A 79 -2.15 1.29 9.07
N ALA A 80 -3.29 1.06 9.71
CA ALA A 80 -3.51 -0.13 10.52
C ALA A 80 -4.03 -1.23 9.59
N VAL A 81 -3.27 -2.31 9.41
CA VAL A 81 -3.49 -3.27 8.32
C VAL A 81 -4.01 -4.59 8.87
N ALA A 82 -5.26 -4.91 8.59
CA ALA A 82 -5.77 -6.28 8.66
C ALA A 82 -5.45 -7.00 7.34
N PHE A 83 -5.02 -8.25 7.39
CA PHE A 83 -4.71 -8.99 6.17
C PHE A 83 -5.12 -10.46 6.24
N VAL A 84 -5.54 -10.98 5.08
CA VAL A 84 -5.98 -12.35 4.87
C VAL A 84 -5.18 -12.99 3.74
N GLU A 85 -4.70 -14.22 3.96
CA GLU A 85 -3.93 -14.97 2.98
C GLU A 85 -4.71 -16.17 2.40
N GLY A 86 -4.95 -16.14 1.09
CA GLY A 86 -5.62 -17.19 0.30
C GLY A 86 -7.06 -17.43 0.75
N ALA A 87 -7.95 -16.55 0.30
CA ALA A 87 -9.35 -16.47 0.72
C ALA A 87 -10.34 -17.19 -0.23
N GLN A 88 -9.86 -17.96 -1.22
CA GLN A 88 -10.67 -18.50 -2.33
C GLN A 88 -11.89 -19.35 -1.91
N ASP A 89 -11.88 -19.94 -0.72
CA ASP A 89 -12.94 -20.82 -0.22
C ASP A 89 -13.66 -20.26 1.02
N LEU A 90 -13.46 -18.99 1.38
CA LEU A 90 -13.93 -18.42 2.64
C LEU A 90 -15.16 -17.52 2.45
N GLY A 91 -15.95 -17.40 3.52
CA GLY A 91 -17.04 -16.45 3.61
C GLY A 91 -16.50 -15.02 3.71
N THR A 92 -16.38 -14.32 2.58
CA THR A 92 -15.89 -12.93 2.52
C THR A 92 -16.62 -11.96 3.46
N PRO A 93 -17.96 -12.06 3.65
CA PRO A 93 -18.66 -11.23 4.63
C PRO A 93 -18.19 -11.46 6.07
N ASP A 94 -17.96 -12.72 6.46
CA ASP A 94 -17.50 -13.07 7.81
C ASP A 94 -16.08 -12.55 8.05
N LEU A 95 -15.19 -12.68 7.05
CA LEU A 95 -13.83 -12.15 7.10
C LEU A 95 -13.81 -10.63 7.21
N LEU A 96 -14.68 -9.92 6.50
CA LEU A 96 -14.82 -8.46 6.62
C LEU A 96 -15.26 -8.06 8.03
N ALA A 97 -16.23 -8.78 8.60
CA ALA A 97 -16.72 -8.51 9.94
C ALA A 97 -15.64 -8.78 11.02
N GLU A 98 -14.92 -9.89 10.90
CA GLU A 98 -13.82 -10.27 11.79
C GLU A 98 -12.66 -9.25 11.69
N ALA A 99 -12.27 -8.88 10.47
CA ALA A 99 -11.22 -7.89 10.22
C ALA A 99 -11.59 -6.51 10.78
N ALA A 100 -12.82 -6.05 10.56
CA ALA A 100 -13.29 -4.79 11.11
C ALA A 100 -13.28 -4.81 12.65
N GLY A 101 -13.70 -5.92 13.27
CA GLY A 101 -13.61 -6.11 14.72
C GLY A 101 -12.16 -6.01 15.21
N ALA A 102 -11.25 -6.74 14.57
CA ALA A 102 -9.85 -6.74 14.93
C ALA A 102 -9.17 -5.37 14.76
N LEU A 103 -9.55 -4.59 13.74
CA LEU A 103 -9.09 -3.21 13.58
C LEU A 103 -9.62 -2.32 14.71
N ILE A 104 -10.91 -2.41 15.04
CA ILE A 104 -11.53 -1.63 16.12
C ILE A 104 -10.88 -1.93 17.47
N ASP A 105 -10.50 -3.19 17.71
CA ASP A 105 -9.83 -3.65 18.93
C ASP A 105 -8.40 -3.09 19.09
N LEU A 106 -7.82 -2.47 18.05
CA LEU A 106 -6.56 -1.74 18.17
C LEU A 106 -6.68 -0.45 19.00
N GLY A 107 -7.90 0.04 19.25
CA GLY A 107 -8.13 1.19 20.13
C GLY A 107 -7.48 2.47 19.59
N ASP A 108 -6.58 3.07 20.37
CA ASP A 108 -5.97 4.37 20.08
C ASP A 108 -5.00 4.35 18.88
N LEU A 109 -4.66 3.16 18.36
CA LEU A 109 -3.84 3.01 17.15
C LEU A 109 -4.66 3.20 15.86
N LEU A 110 -5.98 3.35 15.96
CA LEU A 110 -6.91 3.47 14.83
C LEU A 110 -7.57 4.86 14.82
N ASP A 111 -7.48 5.55 13.68
CA ASP A 111 -8.06 6.90 13.50
C ASP A 111 -9.59 6.89 13.50
N THR A 112 -10.19 5.98 12.73
CA THR A 112 -11.62 5.91 12.45
C THR A 112 -12.12 4.48 12.61
N LYS A 113 -13.22 4.30 13.34
CA LYS A 113 -13.78 2.97 13.66
C LYS A 113 -14.87 2.51 12.69
N ASP A 114 -15.27 3.38 11.77
CA ASP A 114 -16.41 3.21 10.86
C ASP A 114 -16.05 3.48 9.39
N LYS A 115 -14.77 3.68 9.08
CA LYS A 115 -14.29 3.94 7.72
C LYS A 115 -13.01 3.19 7.42
N PHE A 116 -13.13 2.16 6.60
CA PHE A 116 -12.05 1.27 6.21
C PHE A 116 -11.91 1.19 4.70
N GLY A 117 -10.68 1.05 4.23
CA GLY A 117 -10.37 0.72 2.84
C GLY A 117 -10.17 -0.79 2.67
N VAL A 118 -10.34 -1.28 1.44
CA VAL A 118 -10.00 -2.67 1.08
C VAL A 118 -9.06 -2.69 -0.12
N VAL A 119 -8.01 -3.50 -0.05
CA VAL A 119 -7.07 -3.76 -1.16
C VAL A 119 -7.08 -5.25 -1.49
N VAL A 120 -7.31 -5.59 -2.75
CA VAL A 120 -7.43 -6.98 -3.21
C VAL A 120 -6.33 -7.28 -4.23
N TYR A 121 -5.34 -8.06 -3.82
CA TYR A 121 -4.29 -8.60 -4.69
C TYR A 121 -4.66 -9.98 -5.24
N GLU A 122 -5.59 -10.69 -4.58
CA GLU A 122 -6.06 -12.01 -5.02
C GLU A 122 -7.27 -11.87 -5.97
N GLU A 123 -7.02 -12.05 -7.27
CA GLU A 123 -8.03 -11.85 -8.32
C GLU A 123 -9.30 -12.70 -8.12
N ALA A 124 -9.15 -13.93 -7.63
CA ALA A 124 -10.24 -14.87 -7.42
C ALA A 124 -11.33 -14.38 -6.47
N VAL A 125 -11.00 -13.47 -5.52
CA VAL A 125 -11.96 -13.01 -4.51
C VAL A 125 -12.53 -11.62 -4.79
N ILE A 126 -12.06 -10.89 -5.81
CA ILE A 126 -12.45 -9.50 -6.10
C ILE A 126 -13.97 -9.34 -6.15
N GLN A 127 -14.67 -10.21 -6.88
CA GLN A 127 -16.13 -10.11 -7.03
C GLN A 127 -16.85 -10.33 -5.70
N SER A 128 -16.43 -11.33 -4.92
CA SER A 128 -17.02 -11.61 -3.60
C SER A 128 -16.77 -10.47 -2.60
N VAL A 129 -15.56 -9.88 -2.63
CA VAL A 129 -15.19 -8.73 -1.81
C VAL A 129 -16.03 -7.53 -2.19
N TYR A 130 -16.17 -7.25 -3.48
CA TYR A 130 -16.97 -6.13 -3.96
C TYR A 130 -18.43 -6.23 -3.49
N GLN A 131 -19.04 -7.41 -3.61
CA GLN A 131 -20.40 -7.66 -3.14
C GLN A 131 -20.52 -7.54 -1.63
N ALA A 132 -19.57 -8.07 -0.87
CA ALA A 132 -19.63 -8.04 0.59
C ALA A 132 -19.42 -6.63 1.14
N VAL A 133 -18.46 -5.87 0.59
CA VAL A 133 -18.22 -4.46 0.93
C VAL A 133 -19.43 -3.59 0.54
N SER A 134 -20.12 -3.90 -0.55
CA SER A 134 -21.38 -3.25 -0.93
C SER A 134 -22.51 -3.38 0.09
N ASN A 135 -22.42 -4.36 0.99
CA ASN A 135 -23.40 -4.61 2.04
C ASN A 135 -22.90 -4.22 3.45
N ASP A 136 -21.68 -3.69 3.58
CA ASP A 136 -21.09 -3.30 4.87
C ASP A 136 -20.67 -1.82 4.85
N SER A 137 -21.41 -1.00 5.59
CA SER A 137 -21.21 0.45 5.62
C SER A 137 -19.88 0.91 6.24
N ARG A 138 -19.14 0.02 6.91
CA ARG A 138 -17.83 0.33 7.50
C ARG A 138 -16.72 0.43 6.44
N PHE A 139 -16.94 -0.10 5.23
CA PHE A 139 -15.96 -0.11 4.16
C PHE A 139 -16.37 0.89 3.06
N ASN A 140 -15.47 1.81 2.71
CA ASN A 140 -15.81 2.98 1.90
C ASN A 140 -15.22 2.96 0.50
N CYS A 141 -14.19 2.16 0.25
CA CYS A 141 -13.53 2.11 -1.04
C CYS A 141 -12.77 0.80 -1.23
N ILE A 142 -12.56 0.43 -2.51
CA ILE A 142 -11.88 -0.80 -2.90
C ILE A 142 -10.76 -0.46 -3.88
N ILE A 143 -9.63 -1.10 -3.72
CA ILE A 143 -8.54 -1.17 -4.70
C ILE A 143 -8.40 -2.62 -5.13
N ALA A 144 -8.30 -2.87 -6.42
CA ALA A 144 -8.14 -4.22 -6.96
C ALA A 144 -7.07 -4.29 -8.06
N TYR A 145 -6.37 -5.41 -8.11
CA TYR A 145 -5.41 -5.76 -9.15
C TYR A 145 -5.95 -6.96 -9.93
N SER A 146 -6.21 -6.81 -11.22
CA SER A 146 -6.86 -7.85 -12.04
C SER A 146 -6.39 -7.82 -13.49
N ALA A 147 -6.36 -8.98 -14.14
CA ALA A 147 -6.18 -9.10 -15.58
C ALA A 147 -7.52 -9.15 -16.33
N GLY A 148 -8.58 -9.69 -15.71
CA GLY A 148 -9.75 -10.19 -16.43
C GLY A 148 -11.11 -9.73 -15.92
N LEU A 149 -11.21 -8.71 -15.05
CA LEU A 149 -12.52 -8.28 -14.53
C LEU A 149 -13.41 -7.73 -15.66
N THR A 150 -14.30 -8.58 -16.18
CA THR A 150 -15.14 -8.31 -17.37
C THR A 150 -16.30 -7.36 -17.09
N SER A 151 -16.77 -7.30 -15.85
CA SER A 151 -17.81 -6.39 -15.38
C SER A 151 -17.99 -6.63 -13.88
N VAL A 152 -17.81 -5.59 -13.06
CA VAL A 152 -18.35 -5.65 -11.69
C VAL A 152 -19.83 -5.36 -11.82
N GLU A 153 -20.62 -6.40 -12.06
CA GLU A 153 -22.08 -6.30 -12.15
C GLU A 153 -22.62 -6.02 -10.74
N SER A 154 -22.68 -4.76 -10.37
CA SER A 154 -23.27 -4.36 -9.10
C SER A 154 -23.84 -2.95 -9.20
N ALA A 155 -25.06 -2.78 -8.69
CA ALA A 155 -25.76 -1.50 -8.59
C ALA A 155 -25.20 -0.59 -7.48
N SER A 156 -24.01 -0.92 -6.94
CA SER A 156 -23.37 -0.25 -5.83
C SER A 156 -22.45 0.86 -6.34
N ASN A 157 -22.52 2.03 -5.73
CA ASN A 157 -21.69 3.19 -6.06
C ASN A 157 -20.38 3.23 -5.24
N ILE A 158 -19.94 2.10 -4.66
CA ILE A 158 -18.68 2.09 -3.92
C ILE A 158 -17.54 2.47 -4.86
N PRO A 159 -16.71 3.47 -4.48
CA PRO A 159 -15.52 3.85 -5.20
C PRO A 159 -14.58 2.65 -5.39
N LEU A 160 -14.19 2.40 -6.64
CA LEU A 160 -13.29 1.32 -7.02
C LEU A 160 -12.08 1.89 -7.78
N LEU A 161 -10.87 1.58 -7.33
CA LEU A 161 -9.65 1.80 -8.10
C LEU A 161 -9.17 0.46 -8.66
N LEU A 162 -9.09 0.36 -9.98
CA LEU A 162 -8.69 -0.87 -10.67
C LEU A 162 -7.36 -0.67 -11.39
N HIS A 163 -6.38 -1.52 -11.06
CA HIS A 163 -5.08 -1.59 -11.71
C HIS A 163 -5.00 -2.85 -12.57
N THR A 164 -4.72 -2.71 -13.86
CA THR A 164 -4.66 -3.85 -14.80
C THR A 164 -3.43 -3.80 -15.70
N PRO A 165 -2.99 -4.94 -16.24
CA PRO A 165 -2.22 -4.99 -17.48
C PRO A 165 -2.92 -4.22 -18.63
N GLU A 166 -2.16 -3.75 -19.62
CA GLU A 166 -2.71 -3.17 -20.87
C GLU A 166 -3.52 -4.17 -21.70
N SER A 167 -3.15 -5.45 -21.62
CA SER A 167 -3.93 -6.56 -22.19
C SER A 167 -5.21 -6.85 -21.40
N GLY A 168 -5.37 -6.24 -20.22
CA GLY A 168 -6.49 -6.48 -19.33
C GLY A 168 -7.77 -5.79 -19.79
N LEU A 169 -8.90 -6.35 -19.36
CA LEU A 169 -10.22 -5.80 -19.68
C LEU A 169 -10.51 -4.55 -18.85
N LYS A 170 -11.22 -3.59 -19.46
CA LYS A 170 -11.65 -2.35 -18.80
C LYS A 170 -12.96 -2.58 -18.06
N SER A 171 -13.07 -2.01 -16.86
CA SER A 171 -14.35 -1.96 -16.13
C SER A 171 -15.35 -1.03 -16.84
N THR A 172 -16.62 -1.39 -16.80
CA THR A 172 -17.76 -0.62 -17.31
C THR A 172 -18.47 0.18 -16.20
N SER A 173 -18.04 0.09 -14.95
CA SER A 173 -18.67 0.78 -13.83
C SER A 173 -18.35 2.29 -13.84
N PRO A 174 -19.36 3.18 -13.71
CA PRO A 174 -19.16 4.62 -13.68
C PRO A 174 -18.46 5.13 -12.41
N SER A 175 -18.42 4.36 -11.32
CA SER A 175 -17.69 4.70 -10.09
C SER A 175 -16.25 4.15 -10.05
N ALA A 176 -15.82 3.45 -11.10
CA ALA A 176 -14.50 2.86 -11.17
C ALA A 176 -13.49 3.82 -11.82
N THR A 177 -12.38 4.06 -11.14
CA THR A 177 -11.18 4.67 -11.72
C THR A 177 -10.27 3.56 -12.20
N HIS A 178 -9.86 3.58 -13.47
CA HIS A 178 -9.06 2.53 -14.09
C HIS A 178 -7.68 3.03 -14.52
N HIS A 179 -6.65 2.25 -14.22
CA HIS A 179 -5.28 2.47 -14.69
C HIS A 179 -4.69 1.20 -15.27
N SER A 180 -4.17 1.31 -16.50
CA SER A 180 -3.45 0.25 -17.20
C SER A 180 -1.94 0.44 -17.14
N TYR A 181 -1.20 -0.66 -17.14
CA TYR A 181 0.26 -0.70 -17.08
C TYR A 181 0.83 -1.64 -18.15
N PRO A 182 2.00 -1.33 -18.74
CA PRO A 182 2.66 -2.17 -19.75
C PRO A 182 3.35 -3.38 -19.11
N VAL A 183 2.58 -4.20 -18.40
CA VAL A 183 3.02 -5.38 -17.63
C VAL A 183 2.27 -6.63 -18.10
N ALA A 184 2.84 -7.81 -17.86
CA ALA A 184 2.25 -9.06 -18.31
C ALA A 184 1.15 -9.61 -17.39
N SER A 185 1.18 -9.24 -16.11
CA SER A 185 0.44 -9.91 -15.04
C SER A 185 0.02 -8.90 -13.97
N PRO A 186 -1.15 -9.07 -13.32
CA PRO A 186 -1.60 -8.20 -12.22
C PRO A 186 -0.74 -8.36 -10.96
N SER A 187 0.04 -9.44 -10.88
CA SER A 187 1.00 -9.70 -9.78
C SER A 187 2.26 -8.82 -9.85
N PHE A 188 2.35 -7.87 -10.79
CA PHE A 188 3.50 -6.96 -10.95
C PHE A 188 3.81 -6.09 -9.73
N VAL A 189 2.87 -5.97 -8.81
CA VAL A 189 2.99 -5.17 -7.57
C VAL A 189 3.53 -5.96 -6.38
N LEU A 190 3.62 -7.29 -6.48
CA LEU A 190 4.05 -8.15 -5.38
C LEU A 190 5.55 -8.44 -5.51
N PRO A 191 6.41 -8.00 -4.57
CA PRO A 191 7.86 -8.22 -4.65
C PRO A 191 8.24 -9.71 -4.70
N SER A 192 7.49 -10.53 -3.97
CA SER A 192 7.60 -12.00 -3.98
C SER A 192 7.22 -12.67 -5.31
N SER A 193 6.56 -11.96 -6.24
CA SER A 193 6.14 -12.49 -7.54
C SER A 193 7.30 -12.57 -8.54
N GLY A 194 7.25 -13.55 -9.44
CA GLY A 194 8.16 -13.59 -10.61
C GLY A 194 7.88 -12.48 -11.63
N ASP A 195 6.70 -11.85 -11.56
CA ASP A 195 6.26 -10.79 -12.47
C ASP A 195 6.51 -9.38 -11.93
N TYR A 196 7.20 -9.24 -10.79
CA TYR A 196 7.41 -7.96 -10.12
C TYR A 196 8.05 -6.91 -11.04
N GLU A 197 7.42 -5.74 -11.20
CA GLU A 197 7.93 -4.62 -11.98
C GLU A 197 7.92 -3.35 -11.11
N PRO A 198 9.08 -2.94 -10.57
CA PRO A 198 9.15 -1.93 -9.51
C PRO A 198 8.67 -0.55 -9.95
N GLY A 199 8.87 -0.15 -11.21
CA GLY A 199 8.45 1.16 -11.71
C GLY A 199 6.93 1.29 -11.76
N SER A 200 6.25 0.32 -12.37
CA SER A 200 4.79 0.25 -12.41
C SER A 200 4.22 0.02 -11.02
N ALA A 201 4.87 -0.79 -10.18
CA ALA A 201 4.43 -1.03 -8.81
C ALA A 201 4.42 0.25 -7.96
N ALA A 202 5.48 1.06 -8.03
CA ALA A 202 5.55 2.33 -7.32
C ALA A 202 4.51 3.35 -7.83
N LEU A 203 4.28 3.40 -9.15
CA LEU A 203 3.24 4.24 -9.73
C LEU A 203 1.84 3.81 -9.27
N ALA A 204 1.56 2.50 -9.28
CA ALA A 204 0.30 1.95 -8.79
C ALA A 204 0.11 2.25 -7.29
N GLN A 205 1.15 2.08 -6.48
CA GLN A 205 1.15 2.40 -5.05
C GLN A 205 0.84 3.87 -4.80
N SER A 206 1.48 4.79 -5.53
CA SER A 206 1.24 6.23 -5.41
C SER A 206 -0.21 6.61 -5.71
N ARG A 207 -0.78 6.03 -6.78
CA ARG A 207 -2.21 6.22 -7.14
C ARG A 207 -3.14 5.65 -6.07
N SER A 208 -2.82 4.47 -5.53
CA SER A 208 -3.55 3.84 -4.45
C SER A 208 -3.53 4.67 -3.17
N LEU A 209 -2.40 5.25 -2.79
CA LEU A 209 -2.28 6.14 -1.62
C LEU A 209 -3.16 7.38 -1.74
N VAL A 210 -3.13 8.05 -2.90
CA VAL A 210 -4.00 9.21 -3.16
C VAL A 210 -5.47 8.82 -3.06
N PHE A 211 -5.84 7.69 -3.65
CA PHE A 211 -7.21 7.18 -3.60
C PHE A 211 -7.67 6.87 -2.17
N LEU A 212 -6.87 6.17 -1.37
CA LEU A 212 -7.22 5.87 0.02
C LEU A 212 -7.32 7.14 0.86
N ARG A 213 -6.36 8.07 0.75
CA ARG A 213 -6.38 9.33 1.50
C ARG A 213 -7.65 10.14 1.21
N ASN A 214 -8.08 10.20 -0.05
CA ASN A 214 -9.29 10.91 -0.44
C ASN A 214 -10.57 10.30 0.15
N HIS A 215 -10.64 8.98 0.31
CA HIS A 215 -11.84 8.29 0.77
C HIS A 215 -11.87 8.03 2.28
N LEU A 216 -10.70 7.88 2.92
CA LEU A 216 -10.57 7.60 4.35
C LEU A 216 -10.23 8.86 5.17
N GLY A 217 -9.78 9.94 4.53
CA GLY A 217 -9.39 11.18 5.21
C GLY A 217 -8.04 11.10 5.93
N GLY A 218 -7.16 10.19 5.51
CA GLY A 218 -5.83 10.01 6.10
C GLY A 218 -5.12 8.75 5.58
N PRO A 219 -3.92 8.44 6.09
CA PRO A 219 -3.14 9.27 7.01
C PRO A 219 -2.59 10.51 6.29
N HIS A 220 -2.58 11.64 7.00
CA HIS A 220 -2.01 12.90 6.51
C HIS A 220 -0.66 13.13 7.21
N PHE A 221 0.39 13.34 6.42
CA PHE A 221 1.72 13.67 6.90
C PHE A 221 2.10 15.06 6.45
N ASP A 222 2.69 15.83 7.36
CA ASP A 222 3.39 17.05 7.00
C ASP A 222 4.76 16.67 6.44
N LEU A 223 4.80 16.44 5.13
CA LEU A 223 6.01 16.02 4.42
C LEU A 223 7.11 17.09 4.50
N GLU A 224 6.75 18.37 4.61
CA GLU A 224 7.71 19.47 4.77
C GLU A 224 8.36 19.41 6.15
N ALA A 225 7.57 19.20 7.21
CA ALA A 225 8.10 19.03 8.56
C ALA A 225 9.02 17.79 8.66
N ILE A 226 8.61 16.65 8.10
CA ILE A 226 9.42 15.42 8.09
C ILE A 226 10.73 15.65 7.33
N TRP A 227 10.67 16.30 6.17
CA TRP A 227 11.86 16.62 5.37
C TRP A 227 12.80 17.59 6.10
N ASN A 228 12.25 18.66 6.70
CA ASN A 228 13.03 19.63 7.46
C ASN A 228 13.73 18.98 8.66
N GLU A 229 13.06 18.06 9.36
CA GLU A 229 13.65 17.29 10.47
C GLU A 229 14.79 16.38 9.97
N HIS A 230 14.58 15.65 8.87
CA HIS A 230 15.63 14.82 8.25
C HIS A 230 16.86 15.66 7.87
N CYS A 231 16.66 16.76 7.14
CA CYS A 231 17.73 17.67 6.74
C CYS A 231 18.45 18.31 7.93
N TYR A 232 17.71 18.64 8.99
CA TYR A 232 18.31 19.16 10.22
C TYR A 232 19.27 18.14 10.84
N PHE A 233 18.85 16.88 10.98
CA PHE A 233 19.72 15.84 11.54
C PHE A 233 20.90 15.50 10.64
N GLU A 234 20.70 15.49 9.31
CA GLU A 234 21.76 15.16 8.36
C GLU A 234 22.82 16.26 8.25
N PHE A 235 22.39 17.52 8.12
CA PHE A 235 23.30 18.61 7.73
C PHE A 235 23.70 19.53 8.87
N GLU A 236 22.79 19.80 9.82
CA GLU A 236 23.03 20.73 10.93
C GLU A 236 23.56 20.00 12.16
N ASP A 237 22.80 19.03 12.69
CA ASP A 237 23.21 18.21 13.84
C ASP A 237 24.27 17.17 13.44
N ARG A 238 24.27 16.74 12.17
CA ARG A 238 25.15 15.71 11.59
C ARG A 238 25.14 14.41 12.38
N SER A 239 23.97 14.04 12.89
CA SER A 239 23.77 12.86 13.70
C SER A 239 23.26 11.71 12.86
N VAL A 240 24.09 10.70 12.65
CA VAL A 240 23.73 9.53 11.84
C VAL A 240 22.59 8.78 12.51
N ALA A 241 22.64 8.59 13.83
CA ALA A 241 21.60 7.90 14.57
C ALA A 241 20.23 8.58 14.40
N LYS A 242 20.17 9.92 14.48
CA LYS A 242 18.92 10.67 14.32
C LYS A 242 18.45 10.73 12.87
N THR A 243 19.35 10.88 11.91
CA THR A 243 19.00 10.80 10.48
C THR A 243 18.39 9.44 10.16
N MET A 244 19.02 8.35 10.61
CA MET A 244 18.48 6.99 10.40
C MET A 244 17.13 6.78 11.10
N ALA A 245 16.88 7.44 12.24
CA ALA A 245 15.60 7.38 12.95
C ALA A 245 14.42 8.03 12.21
N THR A 246 14.71 8.89 11.23
CA THR A 246 13.69 9.50 10.37
C THR A 246 13.35 8.67 9.13
N MET A 247 14.08 7.57 8.91
CA MET A 247 13.88 6.63 7.81
C MET A 247 12.97 5.46 8.25
N VAL A 248 12.54 4.66 7.28
CA VAL A 248 11.93 3.33 7.54
C VAL A 248 13.02 2.28 7.83
N GLU A 249 12.63 1.09 8.30
CA GLU A 249 13.56 0.03 8.74
C GLU A 249 14.56 -0.38 7.67
N GLU A 250 14.06 -0.70 6.46
CA GLU A 250 14.89 -0.97 5.29
C GLU A 250 14.57 0.09 4.23
N PRO A 251 15.38 1.17 4.09
CA PRO A 251 15.13 2.19 3.09
C PRO A 251 15.09 1.62 1.67
N TYR A 252 13.97 1.78 1.00
CA TYR A 252 13.76 1.37 -0.39
C TYR A 252 13.60 2.58 -1.31
N VAL A 253 13.78 2.34 -2.61
CA VAL A 253 13.71 3.40 -3.62
C VAL A 253 12.25 3.67 -3.97
N ASN A 254 11.75 4.86 -3.64
CA ASN A 254 10.49 5.30 -4.21
C ASN A 254 10.73 5.68 -5.69
N HIS A 255 10.27 4.83 -6.60
CA HIS A 255 10.33 5.12 -8.04
C HIS A 255 9.28 6.19 -8.39
N ILE A 256 9.66 7.46 -8.25
CA ILE A 256 8.83 8.58 -8.70
C ILE A 256 8.97 8.66 -10.23
N PRO A 257 7.89 8.45 -11.00
CA PRO A 257 7.95 8.61 -12.44
C PRO A 257 8.23 10.09 -12.75
N THR A 258 9.36 10.35 -13.42
CA THR A 258 9.59 11.64 -14.05
C THR A 258 8.51 11.87 -15.10
N VAL A 259 7.96 13.09 -15.18
CA VAL A 259 6.92 13.44 -16.16
C VAL A 259 7.43 13.17 -17.57
N SER A 260 7.10 12.01 -18.14
CA SER A 260 7.30 11.73 -19.55
C SER A 260 6.30 12.56 -20.33
N ALA A 261 6.79 13.44 -21.19
CA ALA A 261 5.99 14.34 -22.00
C ALA A 261 4.79 13.62 -22.64
N ILE A 262 3.61 14.24 -22.51
CA ILE A 262 2.40 13.88 -23.24
C ILE A 262 2.78 13.73 -24.71
N GLN A 263 2.74 12.51 -25.25
CA GLN A 263 2.72 12.30 -26.69
C GLN A 263 1.39 12.88 -27.19
N VAL A 264 1.44 14.13 -27.66
CA VAL A 264 0.37 14.73 -28.44
C VAL A 264 0.21 13.86 -29.68
N ALA A 265 -0.90 13.14 -29.77
CA ALA A 265 -1.25 12.37 -30.95
C ALA A 265 -1.21 13.30 -32.19
N PRO A 266 -0.62 12.88 -33.32
CA PRO A 266 -0.66 13.68 -34.53
C PRO A 266 -2.12 13.85 -34.97
N ALA A 267 -2.52 15.10 -35.23
CA ALA A 267 -3.86 15.45 -35.68
C ALA A 267 -4.24 14.64 -36.94
N PRO A 268 -5.49 14.15 -37.06
CA PRO A 268 -5.92 13.43 -38.25
C PRO A 268 -5.89 14.39 -39.45
N GLY A 269 -5.07 14.03 -40.44
CA GLY A 269 -5.00 14.74 -41.72
C GLY A 269 -6.37 14.76 -42.38
N LEU A 270 -6.80 15.96 -42.76
CA LEU A 270 -7.93 16.20 -43.64
C LEU A 270 -7.72 15.44 -44.96
N GLN A 271 -8.42 14.31 -45.13
CA GLN A 271 -8.73 13.79 -46.46
C GLN A 271 -10.03 14.44 -46.92
N GLY A 272 -9.95 15.23 -47.99
CA GLY A 272 -11.10 15.88 -48.59
C GLY A 272 -10.81 16.36 -50.00
N HIS A 273 -11.27 15.53 -50.95
CA HIS A 273 -11.56 15.77 -52.37
C HIS A 273 -10.41 16.02 -53.37
#